data_AF-A0AAE5XF75-F1
#
_entry.id   AF-A0AAE5XF75-F1
#
_cell.length_a   1.000
_cell.length_b   1.000
_cell.length_c   1.000
_cell.angle_alpha   90.00
_cell.angle_beta   90.00
_cell.angle_gamma   90.00
#
_symmetry.space_group_name_H-M   'P 1'
#
loop_
_entity.id
_entity.type
_entity.pdbx_description
1 polymer ?
#
loop_
_entity_poly.entity_id
_entity_poly.type
_entity_poly.pdbx_seq_one_letter_code
_entity_poly.pdbx_strand_id
1 'polypeptide(L)'
;MPLMLGFALLAGCAGKTTQPEAPEPQPEMPAVEDVHPAPEPEAPEPKPPTRQSKPKQKETCVFRPLKGVAEVLEVYPRQWLMSFYPGDLEFIYPTPPGTSRPQQGEEFRAIRYKKYSGPCPEEFYELMGPLH
;
A
#
# COMPACT_ATOMS: atom_id res chain seq x y z
N MET A 1 -15.37 -47.61 -0.40
CA MET A 1 -15.58 -47.48 1.06
C MET A 1 -15.61 -45.99 1.39
N PRO A 2 -16.75 -45.42 1.82
CA PRO A 2 -16.82 -44.04 2.30
C PRO A 2 -16.72 -43.97 3.84
N LEU A 3 -16.71 -42.75 4.38
CA LEU A 3 -16.48 -42.33 5.79
C LEU A 3 -14.99 -42.13 6.13
N MET A 4 -14.53 -41.02 6.74
CA MET A 4 -15.18 -40.15 7.72
C MET A 4 -14.79 -38.67 7.54
N LEU A 5 -15.81 -37.85 7.79
CA LEU A 5 -15.81 -36.41 8.04
C LEU A 5 -15.11 -36.10 9.39
N GLY A 6 -14.36 -34.99 9.47
CA GLY A 6 -13.78 -34.53 10.73
C GLY A 6 -13.52 -33.02 10.72
N PHE A 7 -14.56 -32.23 10.97
CA PHE A 7 -14.48 -30.78 11.22
C PHE A 7 -14.07 -30.54 12.68
N ALA A 8 -13.00 -29.76 12.91
CA ALA A 8 -12.67 -29.21 14.22
C ALA A 8 -12.63 -27.68 14.14
N LEU A 9 -13.67 -27.04 14.68
CA LEU A 9 -13.75 -25.60 14.89
C LEU A 9 -13.17 -25.27 16.27
N LEU A 10 -12.12 -24.46 16.32
CA LEU A 10 -11.62 -23.87 17.57
C LEU A 10 -11.93 -22.37 17.57
N ALA A 11 -12.96 -22.01 18.32
CA ALA A 11 -13.30 -20.63 18.67
C ALA A 11 -12.38 -20.15 19.81
N GLY A 12 -11.71 -19.01 19.62
CA GLY A 12 -10.87 -18.35 20.62
C GLY A 12 -11.44 -16.99 21.01
N CYS A 13 -11.61 -16.79 22.32
CA CYS A 13 -12.40 -15.76 22.98
C CYS A 13 -11.89 -14.32 22.84
N ALA A 14 -12.87 -13.41 22.81
CA ALA A 14 -12.72 -11.98 23.02
C ALA A 14 -12.21 -11.66 24.43
N GLY A 15 -11.16 -10.83 24.51
CA GLY A 15 -10.71 -10.18 25.75
C GLY A 15 -10.94 -8.68 25.65
N LYS A 16 -11.91 -8.18 26.41
CA LYS A 16 -12.24 -6.75 26.57
C LYS A 16 -11.97 -6.41 28.05
N THR A 17 -11.15 -5.40 28.32
CA THR A 17 -10.94 -4.81 29.66
C THR A 17 -10.52 -3.37 29.43
N THR A 18 -11.45 -2.41 29.48
CA THR A 18 -11.98 -1.68 30.65
C THR A 18 -10.94 -0.76 31.29
N GLN A 19 -11.22 0.54 31.11
CA GLN A 19 -10.87 1.77 31.86
C GLN A 19 -10.40 1.55 33.31
N PRO A 20 -9.60 2.48 33.89
CA PRO A 20 -10.14 3.72 34.50
C PRO A 20 -9.15 4.91 34.34
N GLU A 21 -9.34 6.16 34.74
CA GLU A 21 -10.40 7.02 35.27
C GLU A 21 -9.74 8.42 35.41
N ALA A 22 -10.54 9.48 35.34
CA ALA A 22 -10.11 10.88 35.44
C ALA A 22 -9.52 11.21 36.83
N PRO A 23 -8.94 12.42 37.02
CA PRO A 23 -9.77 13.46 37.60
C PRO A 23 -9.56 14.90 37.06
N GLU A 24 -10.69 15.59 37.02
CA GLU A 24 -10.99 17.02 36.90
C GLU A 24 -10.63 17.76 38.25
N PRO A 25 -11.03 19.03 38.52
CA PRO A 25 -10.57 20.33 38.01
C PRO A 25 -10.25 21.35 39.16
N GLN A 26 -10.10 22.64 38.78
CA GLN A 26 -10.28 23.87 39.60
C GLN A 26 -9.06 24.41 40.37
N PRO A 27 -9.01 25.72 40.76
CA PRO A 27 -10.07 26.75 40.72
C PRO A 27 -9.71 28.12 40.12
N GLU A 28 -10.78 28.82 39.74
CA GLU A 28 -10.89 30.24 39.40
C GLU A 28 -10.57 31.19 40.58
N MET A 29 -10.20 32.43 40.25
CA MET A 29 -10.59 33.72 40.86
C MET A 29 -9.55 34.80 40.51
N PRO A 30 -9.83 36.13 40.62
CA PRO A 30 -11.10 36.85 40.62
C PRO A 30 -11.16 37.99 39.58
N ALA A 31 -12.39 38.46 39.34
CA ALA A 31 -12.72 39.66 38.57
C ALA A 31 -12.11 40.93 39.19
N VAL A 32 -11.62 41.84 38.33
CA VAL A 32 -11.37 43.24 38.68
C VAL A 32 -11.85 44.13 37.53
N GLU A 33 -12.95 44.82 37.85
CA GLU A 33 -13.27 46.23 37.62
C GLU A 33 -13.16 46.85 36.22
N ASP A 34 -14.35 47.28 35.79
CA ASP A 34 -14.72 48.17 34.70
C ASP A 34 -14.01 49.52 34.79
N VAL A 35 -13.18 49.83 33.79
CA VAL A 35 -12.79 51.21 33.46
C VAL A 35 -12.75 51.30 31.95
N HIS A 36 -13.79 51.86 31.36
CA HIS A 36 -13.80 52.30 29.96
C HIS A 36 -12.95 53.57 29.78
N PRO A 37 -11.92 53.58 28.93
CA PRO A 37 -11.41 54.79 28.31
C PRO A 37 -11.85 54.86 26.83
N ALA A 38 -11.77 56.08 26.31
CA ALA A 38 -12.22 56.58 25.01
C ALA A 38 -11.96 55.68 23.78
N PRO A 39 -12.74 55.85 22.68
CA PRO A 39 -12.49 55.13 21.43
C PRO A 39 -11.16 55.59 20.82
N GLU A 40 -10.11 54.77 21.01
CA GLU A 40 -8.89 54.84 20.23
C GLU A 40 -9.19 54.46 18.76
N PRO A 41 -8.59 55.14 17.77
CA PRO A 41 -8.68 54.72 16.38
C PRO A 41 -8.00 53.35 16.22
N GLU A 42 -8.78 52.34 15.83
CA GLU A 42 -8.33 50.97 15.61
C GLU A 42 -7.12 50.95 14.67
N ALA A 43 -5.96 50.59 15.22
CA ALA A 43 -4.82 50.20 14.42
C ALA A 43 -5.22 48.94 13.63
N PRO A 44 -4.91 48.86 12.32
CA PRO A 44 -5.28 47.69 11.51
C PRO A 44 -4.62 46.44 12.10
N GLU A 45 -5.46 45.48 12.50
CA GLU A 45 -5.01 44.20 13.04
C GLU A 45 -4.03 43.53 12.07
N PRO A 46 -2.88 43.01 12.55
CA PRO A 46 -1.99 42.23 11.72
C PRO A 46 -2.73 40.96 11.30
N LYS A 47 -3.07 40.90 10.00
CA LYS A 47 -3.67 39.71 9.38
C LYS A 47 -2.86 38.48 9.80
N PRO A 48 -3.52 37.40 10.28
CA PRO A 48 -2.81 36.18 10.65
C PRO A 48 -2.02 35.70 9.43
N PRO A 49 -0.76 35.23 9.61
CA PRO A 49 0.04 34.77 8.50
C PRO A 49 -0.75 33.68 7.78
N THR A 50 -1.08 33.93 6.51
CA THR A 50 -1.72 32.96 5.63
C THR A 50 -0.90 31.69 5.74
N ARG A 51 -1.48 30.65 6.34
CA ARG A 51 -0.83 29.36 6.57
C ARG A 51 -0.45 28.82 5.19
N GLN A 52 0.78 29.06 4.76
CA GLN A 52 1.28 28.55 3.50
C GLN A 52 1.22 27.02 3.64
N SER A 53 0.25 26.42 2.94
CA SER A 53 0.18 24.99 2.81
C SER A 53 1.53 24.54 2.26
N LYS A 54 2.25 23.72 3.04
CA LYS A 54 3.49 23.10 2.58
C LYS A 54 3.24 22.55 1.18
N PRO A 55 4.13 22.80 0.20
CA PRO A 55 3.99 22.25 -1.13
C PRO A 55 3.72 20.75 -0.98
N LYS A 56 2.59 20.26 -1.50
CA LYS A 56 2.33 18.81 -1.55
C LYS A 56 3.51 18.21 -2.28
N GLN A 57 4.38 17.49 -1.55
CA GLN A 57 5.46 16.75 -2.18
C GLN A 57 4.81 15.83 -3.21
N LYS A 58 5.25 15.94 -4.47
CA LYS A 58 4.83 15.02 -5.52
C LYS A 58 5.35 13.65 -5.12
N GLU A 59 4.46 12.77 -4.67
CA GLU A 59 4.84 11.40 -4.34
C GLU A 59 5.33 10.71 -5.61
N THR A 60 6.56 10.20 -5.58
CA THR A 60 7.16 9.47 -6.70
C THR A 60 6.90 7.98 -6.53
N CYS A 61 6.47 7.33 -7.61
CA CYS A 61 6.39 5.87 -7.63
C CYS A 61 7.79 5.27 -7.74
N VAL A 62 8.09 4.33 -6.85
CA VAL A 62 9.35 3.58 -6.83
C VAL A 62 9.03 2.08 -6.83
N PHE A 63 9.63 1.36 -7.76
CA PHE A 63 9.61 -0.10 -7.82
C PHE A 63 10.95 -0.68 -7.37
N ARG A 64 10.91 -1.86 -6.77
CA ARG A 64 12.08 -2.68 -6.48
C ARG A 64 12.14 -3.83 -7.49
N PRO A 65 13.15 -3.86 -8.39
CA PRO A 65 13.31 -4.97 -9.32
C PRO A 65 13.86 -6.20 -8.58
N LEU A 66 13.30 -7.36 -8.91
CA LEU A 66 13.78 -8.66 -8.49
C LEU A 66 14.04 -9.50 -9.74
N LYS A 67 15.30 -9.88 -9.95
CA LYS A 67 15.69 -10.76 -11.06
C LYS A 67 15.37 -12.21 -10.70
N GLY A 68 14.95 -12.97 -11.70
CA GLY A 68 14.55 -14.35 -11.53
C GLY A 68 14.41 -15.10 -12.85
N VAL A 69 13.78 -16.26 -12.75
CA VAL A 69 13.41 -17.13 -13.87
C VAL A 69 11.90 -17.25 -13.91
N ALA A 70 11.31 -17.15 -15.10
CA ALA A 70 9.89 -17.42 -15.33
C ALA A 70 9.75 -18.71 -16.15
N GLU A 71 9.08 -19.72 -15.60
CA GLU A 71 8.79 -20.99 -16.25
C GLU A 71 7.38 -20.97 -16.84
N VAL A 72 7.22 -21.43 -18.08
CA VAL A 72 5.90 -21.57 -18.72
C VAL A 72 5.16 -22.77 -18.16
N LEU A 73 4.06 -22.53 -17.45
CA LEU A 73 3.18 -23.59 -16.93
C LEU A 73 2.15 -24.02 -17.98
N GLU A 74 1.56 -23.06 -18.67
CA GLU A 74 0.53 -23.32 -19.68
C GLU A 74 0.49 -22.23 -20.75
N VAL A 75 0.16 -22.59 -21.99
CA VAL A 75 0.18 -21.66 -23.12
C VAL A 75 -1.20 -21.55 -23.75
N TYR A 76 -1.81 -20.37 -23.63
CA TYR A 76 -3.08 -20.02 -24.28
C TYR A 76 -2.84 -19.21 -25.57
N PRO A 77 -3.86 -19.02 -26.43
CA PRO A 77 -3.70 -18.30 -27.70
C PRO A 77 -3.18 -16.85 -27.59
N ARG A 78 -3.41 -16.17 -26.46
CA ARG A 78 -3.05 -14.74 -26.26
C ARG A 78 -2.27 -14.44 -24.99
N GLN A 79 -2.01 -15.47 -24.18
CA GLN A 79 -1.38 -15.30 -22.88
C GLN A 79 -0.74 -16.61 -22.44
N TRP A 80 0.26 -16.51 -21.57
CA TRP A 80 0.97 -17.63 -20.98
C TRP A 80 0.75 -17.59 -19.47
N LEU A 81 0.42 -18.71 -18.87
CA LEU A 81 0.49 -18.87 -17.43
C LEU A 81 1.94 -19.25 -17.09
N MET A 82 2.56 -18.50 -16.19
CA MET A 82 3.97 -18.66 -15.85
C MET A 82 4.18 -18.66 -14.34
N SER A 83 5.19 -19.38 -13.85
CA SER A 83 5.69 -19.31 -12.47
C SER A 83 6.98 -18.52 -12.39
N PHE A 84 7.09 -17.56 -11.47
CA PHE A 84 8.30 -16.78 -11.23
C PHE A 84 9.10 -17.30 -10.03
N TYR A 85 10.39 -17.55 -10.24
CA TYR A 85 11.36 -17.95 -9.22
C TYR A 85 12.42 -16.86 -9.02
N PRO A 86 12.76 -16.49 -7.77
CA PRO A 86 12.29 -17.06 -6.51
C PRO A 86 10.90 -16.56 -6.08
N GLY A 87 10.15 -17.43 -5.39
CA GLY A 87 8.90 -17.09 -4.71
C GLY A 87 7.66 -17.85 -5.17
N ASP A 88 7.79 -18.73 -6.16
CA ASP A 88 6.73 -19.61 -6.69
C ASP A 88 5.44 -18.83 -7.01
N LEU A 89 5.60 -17.68 -7.69
CA LEU A 89 4.50 -16.77 -7.97
C LEU A 89 3.97 -16.99 -9.38
N GLU A 90 2.71 -17.36 -9.49
CA GLU A 90 2.03 -17.50 -10.76
C GLU A 90 1.56 -16.15 -11.30
N PHE A 91 1.76 -15.92 -12.60
CA PHE A 91 1.28 -14.72 -13.28
C PHE A 91 0.90 -15.02 -14.74
N ILE A 92 0.00 -14.20 -15.28
CA ILE A 92 -0.42 -14.26 -16.68
C ILE A 92 0.42 -13.25 -17.46
N TYR A 93 1.16 -13.72 -18.45
CA TYR A 93 1.94 -12.88 -19.35
C TYR A 93 1.29 -12.81 -20.73
N PRO A 94 0.99 -11.61 -21.28
CA PRO A 94 0.40 -11.50 -22.61
C PRO A 94 1.41 -11.94 -23.68
N THR A 95 0.96 -12.70 -24.68
CA THR A 95 1.81 -13.12 -25.81
C THR A 95 2.31 -11.87 -26.56
N PRO A 96 3.62 -11.60 -26.61
CA PRO A 96 4.13 -10.46 -27.38
C PRO A 96 3.88 -10.67 -28.88
N PRO A 97 3.64 -9.58 -29.65
CA PRO A 97 3.45 -9.69 -31.09
C PRO A 97 4.75 -10.13 -31.77
N GLY A 98 4.65 -11.11 -32.68
CA GLY A 98 5.79 -11.59 -33.46
C GLY A 98 6.72 -12.59 -32.73
N THR A 99 6.44 -12.93 -31.47
CA THR A 99 7.14 -14.02 -30.76
C THR A 99 6.60 -15.39 -31.17
N SER A 100 7.49 -16.37 -31.31
CA SER A 100 7.12 -17.77 -31.41
C SER A 100 6.38 -18.20 -30.14
N ARG A 101 5.44 -19.14 -30.30
CA ARG A 101 4.73 -19.73 -29.16
C ARG A 101 5.74 -20.56 -28.34
N PRO A 102 5.92 -20.29 -27.04
CA PRO A 102 6.83 -21.06 -26.20
C PRO A 102 6.26 -22.46 -25.94
N GLN A 103 7.12 -23.36 -25.47
CA GLN A 103 6.72 -24.68 -24.97
C GLN A 103 6.45 -24.64 -23.46
N GLN A 104 5.62 -25.55 -22.98
CA GLN A 104 5.47 -25.76 -21.54
C GLN A 104 6.80 -26.25 -20.95
N GLY A 105 7.19 -25.71 -19.79
CA GLY A 105 8.48 -25.93 -19.16
C GLY A 105 9.62 -25.07 -19.71
N GLU A 106 9.36 -24.23 -20.73
CA GLU A 106 10.37 -23.28 -21.22
C GLU A 106 10.62 -22.19 -20.19
N GLU A 107 11.89 -21.83 -20.01
CA GLU A 107 12.34 -20.90 -18.99
C GLU A 107 12.83 -19.58 -19.60
N PHE A 108 12.46 -18.47 -18.98
CA PHE A 108 12.83 -17.13 -19.38
C PHE A 108 13.56 -16.42 -18.25
N ARG A 109 14.60 -15.66 -18.59
CA ARG A 109 15.12 -14.63 -17.68
C ARG A 109 14.03 -13.58 -17.48
N ALA A 110 13.69 -13.29 -16.23
CA ALA A 110 12.59 -12.37 -15.91
C ALA A 110 12.96 -11.37 -14.82
N ILE A 111 12.28 -10.22 -14.82
CA ILE A 111 12.34 -9.23 -13.74
C ILE A 111 10.92 -8.99 -13.22
N ARG A 112 10.72 -9.17 -11.92
CA ARG A 112 9.51 -8.76 -11.21
C ARG A 112 9.71 -7.37 -10.62
N TYR A 113 8.80 -6.45 -10.90
CA TYR A 113 8.81 -5.10 -10.34
C TYR A 113 7.79 -5.00 -9.21
N LYS A 114 8.26 -5.16 -7.97
CA LYS A 114 7.41 -5.05 -6.77
C LYS A 114 7.32 -3.59 -6.33
N LYS A 115 6.11 -3.13 -5.99
CA LYS A 115 5.89 -1.80 -5.42
C LYS A 115 6.74 -1.60 -4.16
N TYR A 116 7.50 -0.51 -4.12
CA TYR A 116 8.33 -0.14 -2.96
C TYR A 116 7.79 1.08 -2.22
N SER A 117 7.50 2.17 -2.94
CA SER A 117 6.92 3.38 -2.34
C SER A 117 6.13 4.22 -3.33
N GLY A 118 5.23 5.06 -2.82
CA GLY A 118 4.43 6.00 -3.62
C GLY A 118 3.22 5.38 -4.32
N PRO A 119 2.47 6.18 -5.11
CA PRO A 119 1.28 5.75 -5.82
C PRO A 119 1.66 4.98 -7.10
N CYS A 120 2.22 3.79 -6.94
CA CYS A 120 2.53 2.90 -8.05
C CYS A 120 1.31 2.10 -8.53
N PRO A 121 1.25 1.75 -9.83
CA PRO A 121 0.36 0.71 -10.31
C PRO A 121 0.72 -0.64 -9.69
N GLU A 122 -0.05 -1.68 -10.03
CA GLU A 122 0.21 -3.04 -9.57
C GLU A 122 1.58 -3.55 -10.05
N GLU A 123 2.07 -4.59 -9.37
CA GLU A 123 3.31 -5.24 -9.75
C GLU A 123 3.20 -5.86 -11.15
N PHE A 124 4.32 -5.89 -11.86
CA PHE A 124 4.38 -6.40 -13.22
C PHE A 124 5.70 -7.16 -13.46
N TYR A 125 5.70 -7.93 -14.54
CA TYR A 125 6.77 -8.83 -14.92
C TYR A 125 7.28 -8.46 -16.31
N GLU A 126 8.60 -8.51 -16.49
CA GLU A 126 9.28 -8.28 -17.76
C GLU A 126 10.10 -9.52 -18.12
N LEU A 127 9.90 -10.06 -19.33
CA LEU A 127 10.68 -11.17 -19.85
C LEU A 127 11.85 -10.63 -20.68
N MET A 128 13.06 -11.02 -20.31
CA MET A 128 14.30 -10.56 -20.96
C MET A 128 14.75 -11.48 -22.11
N GLY A 129 14.27 -12.72 -22.14
CA GLY A 129 14.56 -13.71 -23.17
C GLY A 129 14.73 -15.14 -22.62
N PRO A 130 14.77 -16.16 -23.50
CA PRO A 130 14.86 -17.55 -23.10
C PRO A 130 16.20 -17.88 -22.43
N LEU A 131 16.18 -18.87 -21.53
CA LEU A 131 17.36 -19.35 -20.82
C LEU A 131 18.16 -20.38 -21.64
N HIS A 132 17.49 -21.13 -22.53
CA HIS A 132 18.04 -22.23 -23.33
C HIS A 132 17.59 -22.18 -24.78
#